data_AF-A0AAN6LYF3-F1
#
_entry.id   AF-A0AAN6LYF3-F1
#
_cell.length_a   1.000
_cell.length_b   1.000
_cell.length_c   1.000
_cell.angle_alpha   90.00
_cell.angle_beta   90.00
_cell.angle_gamma   90.00
#
_symmetry.space_group_name_H-M   'P 1'
#
loop_
_entity.id
_entity.type
_entity.pdbx_description
1 polymer ?
#
loop_
_entity_poly.entity_id
_entity_poly.type
_entity_poly.pdbx_seq_one_letter_code
_entity_poly.pdbx_strand_id
1 'polypeptide(L)'
;MANDSYGEKLIKRISDIDIAHASFKGETEKLLHWRAKFISHNGIVTRMATQQIDMNLRSVDVKIHELQKEQRKVGQEISAVGSKIANNVSTVLQDLQKNAQWLQDREECSHKLLSQALRIKELEKQLQDKTIRASTLAQRLELSSLSDNAVADANLALSEGLNQCARYQARAKHIAEAEEFRDWFVYKGSKILCVDGNSDQDSLSPTAFLASLVKQNMSSQANKILVLPFFCGLHTNAVELDKHTISGPILLLRNLIAQILDLENIDAGKHLQFLNEDHVRAMECMDVRSYLKALKSLLISLVRNYRGVLIIIESIDFYDKERYQAELKQIMKFLANVTNEIPSREGRLKVLIMASSQSKMFRRFSGVDILDVPEEIECDGEAYESF
;
A
#
# COMPACT_ATOMS: atom_id res chain seq x y z
N MET A 1 8.81 162.54 71.96
CA MET A 1 10.13 161.94 71.67
C MET A 1 10.07 160.47 72.05
N ALA A 2 9.91 159.55 71.08
CA ALA A 2 10.05 158.09 71.23
C ALA A 2 9.81 157.40 69.85
N ASN A 3 10.67 157.64 68.86
CA ASN A 3 10.50 157.08 67.50
C ASN A 3 11.70 156.26 66.97
N ASP A 4 12.68 155.90 67.81
CA ASP A 4 13.93 155.21 67.40
C ASP A 4 13.95 153.68 67.62
N SER A 5 12.93 153.06 68.23
CA SER A 5 12.95 151.62 68.57
C SER A 5 12.60 150.67 67.40
N TYR A 6 12.07 151.18 66.28
CA TYR A 6 11.57 150.33 65.18
C TYR A 6 12.66 149.99 64.15
N GLY A 7 13.66 150.85 63.96
CA GLY A 7 14.73 150.67 62.95
C GLY A 7 15.66 149.49 63.24
N GLU A 8 16.13 149.34 64.48
CA GLU A 8 17.06 148.26 64.84
C GLU A 8 16.45 146.86 64.73
N LYS A 9 15.14 146.72 64.99
CA LYS A 9 14.45 145.43 64.85
C LYS A 9 14.32 144.99 63.40
N LEU A 10 14.25 145.93 62.45
CA LEU A 10 14.15 145.61 61.03
C LEU A 10 15.49 145.12 60.46
N ILE A 11 16.59 145.79 60.82
CA ILE A 11 17.94 145.43 60.37
C ILE A 11 18.33 144.02 60.86
N LYS A 12 18.02 143.69 62.11
CA LYS A 12 18.27 142.34 62.66
C LYS A 12 17.51 141.26 61.89
N ARG A 13 16.25 141.53 61.51
CA ARG A 13 15.42 140.60 60.74
C ARG A 13 15.95 140.36 59.32
N ILE A 14 16.50 141.38 58.67
CA ILE A 14 17.11 141.25 57.35
C ILE A 14 18.37 140.37 57.44
N SER A 15 19.21 140.59 58.46
CA SER A 15 20.39 139.75 58.69
C SER A 15 20.03 138.28 58.97
N ASP A 16 18.98 138.03 59.75
CA ASP A 16 18.54 136.66 60.05
C ASP A 16 17.99 135.95 58.80
N ILE A 17 17.35 136.69 57.89
CA ILE A 17 16.86 136.17 56.59
C ILE A 17 18.03 135.80 55.67
N ASP A 18 19.07 136.63 55.59
CA ASP A 18 20.23 136.35 54.73
C ASP A 18 21.03 135.12 55.22
N ILE A 19 21.16 134.95 56.54
CA ILE A 19 21.80 133.77 57.13
C ILE A 19 20.94 132.51 56.86
N ALA A 20 19.63 132.60 57.01
CA ALA A 20 18.73 131.49 56.70
C ALA A 20 18.77 131.11 55.20
N HIS A 21 18.88 132.10 54.31
CA HIS A 21 18.94 131.88 52.87
C HIS A 21 20.25 131.24 52.42
N ALA A 22 21.38 131.66 53.00
CA ALA A 22 22.69 131.03 52.77
C ALA A 22 22.73 129.57 53.26
N SER A 23 22.14 129.30 54.43
CA SER A 23 22.01 127.94 54.98
C SER A 23 21.12 127.04 54.11
N PHE A 24 19.97 127.57 53.67
CA PHE A 24 19.05 126.85 52.78
C PHE A 24 19.69 126.51 51.43
N LYS A 25 20.48 127.44 50.86
CA LYS A 25 21.22 127.22 49.61
C LYS A 25 22.28 126.11 49.75
N GLY A 26 23.01 126.09 50.87
CA GLY A 26 23.99 125.06 51.17
C GLY A 26 23.37 123.66 51.28
N GLU A 27 22.18 123.53 51.89
CA GLU A 27 21.50 122.23 51.98
C GLU A 27 20.81 121.79 50.68
N THR A 28 20.31 122.73 49.87
CA THR A 28 19.75 122.37 48.55
C THR A 28 20.80 121.80 47.60
N GLU A 29 22.03 122.31 47.61
CA GLU A 29 23.13 121.77 46.80
C GLU A 29 23.55 120.36 47.26
N LYS A 30 23.57 120.08 48.57
CA LYS A 30 23.84 118.73 49.09
C LYS A 30 22.75 117.74 48.69
N LEU A 31 21.48 118.14 48.76
CA LEU A 31 20.34 117.31 48.35
C LEU A 31 20.37 117.00 46.85
N LEU A 32 20.72 117.97 46.02
CA LEU A 32 20.87 117.77 44.57
C LEU A 32 22.03 116.83 44.24
N HIS A 33 23.18 116.97 44.91
CA HIS A 33 24.32 116.08 44.71
C HIS A 33 24.02 114.64 45.15
N TRP A 34 23.35 114.46 46.29
CA TRP A 34 22.94 113.14 46.78
C TRP A 34 21.95 112.47 45.82
N ARG A 35 20.98 113.23 45.30
CA ARG A 35 19.98 112.72 44.33
C ARG A 35 20.62 112.31 43.01
N ALA A 36 21.58 113.09 42.49
CA ALA A 36 22.32 112.73 41.27
C ALA A 36 23.14 111.44 41.45
N LYS A 37 23.81 111.29 42.60
CA LYS A 37 24.61 110.09 42.91
C LYS A 37 23.73 108.85 43.11
N PHE A 38 22.58 109.00 43.75
CA PHE A 38 21.59 107.93 43.92
C PHE A 38 20.99 107.46 42.58
N ILE A 39 20.65 108.41 41.69
CA ILE A 39 20.12 108.10 40.35
C ILE A 39 21.19 107.40 39.50
N SER A 40 22.44 107.86 39.53
CA SER A 40 23.54 107.23 38.79
C SER A 40 23.83 105.81 39.28
N HIS A 41 23.89 105.61 40.60
CA HIS A 41 24.15 104.29 41.18
C HIS A 41 23.02 103.29 40.90
N ASN A 42 21.76 103.69 41.08
CA ASN A 42 20.62 102.84 40.74
C ASN A 42 20.55 102.58 39.23
N GLY A 43 20.86 103.56 38.39
CA GLY A 43 20.91 103.36 36.95
C GLY A 43 21.93 102.29 36.54
N ILE A 44 23.10 102.24 37.18
CA ILE A 44 24.12 101.21 36.93
C ILE A 44 23.66 99.84 37.44
N VAL A 45 23.15 99.76 38.67
CA VAL A 45 22.66 98.50 39.26
C VAL A 45 21.51 97.91 38.45
N THR A 46 20.55 98.75 38.03
CA THR A 46 19.45 98.31 37.16
C THR A 46 19.97 97.80 35.84
N ARG A 47 20.93 98.49 35.19
CA ARG A 47 21.49 98.06 33.90
C ARG A 47 22.23 96.73 33.99
N MET A 48 22.98 96.50 35.07
CA MET A 48 23.66 95.22 35.31
C MET A 48 22.65 94.09 35.58
N ALA A 49 21.59 94.36 36.35
CA ALA A 49 20.51 93.39 36.56
C ALA A 49 19.78 93.06 35.25
N THR A 50 19.48 94.06 34.41
CA THR A 50 18.86 93.84 33.10
C THR A 50 19.76 93.03 32.18
N GLN A 51 21.07 93.29 32.14
CA GLN A 51 22.01 92.48 31.36
C GLN A 51 22.09 91.04 31.83
N GLN A 52 22.08 90.80 33.15
CA GLN A 52 22.08 89.45 33.70
C GLN A 52 20.78 88.69 33.36
N ILE A 53 19.63 89.37 33.45
CA ILE A 53 18.34 88.81 33.04
C ILE A 53 18.33 88.47 31.56
N ASP A 54 18.89 89.33 30.70
CA ASP A 54 18.94 89.11 29.25
C ASP A 54 19.85 87.92 28.88
N MET A 55 20.99 87.76 29.57
CA MET A 55 21.85 86.58 29.41
C MET A 55 21.16 85.30 29.88
N ASN A 56 20.44 85.36 31.01
CA ASN A 56 19.68 84.22 31.51
C ASN A 56 18.53 83.85 30.56
N LEU A 57 17.81 84.85 30.01
CA LEU A 57 16.76 84.64 29.02
C LEU A 57 17.30 83.98 27.74
N ARG A 58 18.44 84.46 27.22
CA ARG A 58 19.10 83.80 26.08
C ARG A 58 19.51 82.37 26.38
N SER A 59 20.02 82.09 27.59
CA SER A 59 20.35 80.72 28.00
C SER A 59 19.10 79.83 28.09
N VAL A 60 17.97 80.38 28.56
CA VAL A 60 16.69 79.66 28.63
C VAL A 60 16.15 79.42 27.23
N ASP A 61 16.22 80.38 26.31
CA ASP A 61 15.81 80.22 24.92
C ASP A 61 16.60 79.12 24.21
N VAL A 62 17.93 79.06 24.41
CA VAL A 62 18.77 77.99 23.88
C VAL A 62 18.31 76.62 24.42
N LYS A 63 18.07 76.52 25.73
CA LYS A 63 17.58 75.28 26.36
C LYS A 63 16.18 74.88 25.87
N ILE A 64 15.28 75.84 25.68
CA ILE A 64 13.94 75.58 25.11
C ILE A 64 14.08 75.05 23.69
N HIS A 65 14.99 75.61 22.89
CA HIS A 65 15.21 75.16 21.53
C HIS A 65 15.83 73.76 21.45
N GLU A 66 16.76 73.44 22.36
CA GLU A 66 17.31 72.10 22.52
C GLU A 66 16.23 71.09 22.93
N LEU A 67 15.41 71.42 23.94
CA LEU A 67 14.29 70.56 24.37
C LEU A 67 13.26 70.34 23.26
N GLN A 68 12.94 71.38 22.47
CA GLN A 68 12.06 71.23 21.30
C GLN A 68 12.67 70.33 20.23
N LYS A 69 13.99 70.39 20.03
CA LYS A 69 14.71 69.52 19.10
C LYS A 69 14.71 68.08 19.57
N GLU A 70 14.96 67.83 20.86
CA GLU A 70 14.85 66.50 21.46
C GLU A 70 13.43 65.96 21.40
N GLN A 71 12.41 66.78 21.69
CA GLN A 71 11.00 66.38 21.59
C GLN A 71 10.63 65.97 20.15
N ARG A 72 11.11 66.70 19.13
CA ARG A 72 10.92 66.30 17.72
C ARG A 72 11.60 64.99 17.40
N LYS A 73 12.82 64.78 17.91
CA LYS A 73 13.57 63.53 17.72
C LYS A 73 12.86 62.34 18.36
N VAL A 74 12.38 62.50 19.60
CA VAL A 74 11.57 61.50 20.31
C VAL A 74 10.27 61.23 19.56
N GLY A 75 9.60 62.27 19.04
CA GLY A 75 8.40 62.10 18.21
C GLY A 75 8.64 61.30 16.93
N GLN A 76 9.77 61.53 16.26
CA GLN A 76 10.19 60.75 15.09
C GLN A 76 10.51 59.29 15.44
N GLU A 77 11.20 59.05 16.55
CA GLU A 77 11.51 57.70 17.04
C GLU A 77 10.24 56.93 17.43
N ILE A 78 9.29 57.57 18.13
CA ILE A 78 7.98 56.98 18.46
C ILE A 78 7.21 56.64 17.19
N SER A 79 7.21 57.52 16.18
CA SER A 79 6.55 57.24 14.90
C SER A 79 7.21 56.06 14.16
N ALA A 80 8.54 55.98 14.16
CA ALA A 80 9.29 54.87 13.56
C ALA A 80 9.07 53.54 14.30
N VAL A 81 8.95 53.56 15.63
CA VAL A 81 8.60 52.38 16.43
C VAL A 81 7.14 51.98 16.16
N GLY A 82 6.22 52.95 16.09
CA GLY A 82 4.81 52.71 15.77
C GLY A 82 4.62 52.04 14.41
N SER A 83 5.33 52.48 13.38
CA SER A 83 5.28 51.86 12.05
C SER A 83 5.88 50.45 12.02
N LYS A 84 6.99 50.21 12.74
CA LYS A 84 7.54 48.85 12.91
C LYS A 84 6.57 47.91 13.60
N ILE A 85 5.92 48.36 14.67
CA ILE A 85 4.91 47.56 15.39
C ILE A 85 3.73 47.25 14.47
N ALA A 86 3.20 48.25 13.75
CA ALA A 86 2.08 48.04 12.84
C ALA A 86 2.40 47.05 11.72
N ASN A 87 3.60 47.13 11.14
CA ASN A 87 4.05 46.19 10.12
C ASN A 87 4.18 44.76 10.69
N ASN A 88 4.80 44.60 11.86
CA ASN A 88 4.95 43.29 12.50
C ASN A 88 3.58 42.68 12.84
N VAL A 89 2.65 43.47 13.38
CA VAL A 89 1.28 43.02 13.67
C VAL A 89 0.57 42.61 12.39
N SER A 90 0.71 43.37 11.30
CA SER A 90 0.15 43.00 9.99
C SER A 90 0.72 41.68 9.48
N THR A 91 2.01 41.43 9.68
CA THR A 91 2.67 40.19 9.25
C THR A 91 2.14 38.99 10.05
N VAL A 92 2.05 39.13 11.38
CA VAL A 92 1.49 38.10 12.26
C VAL A 92 0.03 37.80 11.92
N LEU A 93 -0.79 38.82 11.62
CA LEU A 93 -2.18 38.62 11.21
C LEU A 93 -2.29 37.87 9.87
N GLN A 94 -1.43 38.18 8.90
CA GLN A 94 -1.37 37.46 7.62
C GLN A 94 -0.97 35.99 7.83
N ASP A 95 -0.01 35.71 8.70
CA ASP A 95 0.43 34.35 9.00
C ASP A 95 -0.65 33.55 9.74
N LEU A 96 -1.36 34.18 10.68
CA LEU A 96 -2.52 33.58 11.36
C LEU A 96 -3.63 33.27 10.36
N GLN A 97 -3.91 34.17 9.41
CA GLN A 97 -4.90 33.94 8.35
C GLN A 97 -4.49 32.77 7.45
N LYS A 98 -3.22 32.68 7.04
CA LYS A 98 -2.70 31.55 6.25
C LYS A 98 -2.79 30.24 7.03
N ASN A 99 -2.47 30.24 8.31
CA ASN A 99 -2.57 29.05 9.16
C ASN A 99 -4.03 28.59 9.33
N ALA A 100 -4.96 29.54 9.50
CA ALA A 100 -6.39 29.22 9.55
C ALA A 100 -6.88 28.58 8.23
N GLN A 101 -6.46 29.13 7.09
CA GLN A 101 -6.77 28.55 5.78
C GLN A 101 -6.18 27.15 5.63
N TRP A 102 -4.92 26.96 6.00
CA TRP A 102 -4.27 25.65 5.92
C TRP A 102 -4.95 24.59 6.79
N LEU A 103 -5.41 24.96 8.00
CA LEU A 103 -6.18 24.05 8.85
C LEU A 103 -7.50 23.64 8.20
N GLN A 104 -8.20 24.58 7.57
CA GLN A 104 -9.44 24.32 6.85
C GLN A 104 -9.19 23.39 5.64
N ASP A 105 -8.16 23.65 4.84
CA ASP A 105 -7.77 22.82 3.71
C ASP A 105 -7.37 21.41 4.16
N ARG A 106 -6.71 21.28 5.33
CA ARG A 106 -6.33 20.00 5.93
C ARG A 106 -7.56 19.20 6.36
N GLU A 107 -8.56 19.84 6.96
CA GLU A 107 -9.82 19.19 7.33
C GLU A 107 -10.59 18.74 6.10
N GLU A 108 -10.67 19.57 5.06
CA GLU A 108 -11.31 19.20 3.78
C GLU A 108 -10.60 18.01 3.13
N CYS A 109 -9.26 18.02 3.10
CA CYS A 109 -8.46 16.92 2.57
C CYS A 109 -8.67 15.64 3.38
N SER A 110 -8.68 15.73 4.72
CA SER A 110 -8.95 14.60 5.61
C SER A 110 -10.35 14.01 5.35
N HIS A 111 -11.35 14.85 5.14
CA HIS A 111 -12.71 14.41 4.82
C HIS A 111 -12.79 13.72 3.44
N LYS A 112 -12.06 14.25 2.43
CA LYS A 112 -11.94 13.61 1.11
C LYS A 112 -11.26 12.26 1.18
N LEU A 113 -10.18 12.12 1.97
CA LEU A 113 -9.50 10.85 2.16
C LEU A 113 -10.39 9.82 2.86
N LEU A 114 -11.14 10.23 3.89
CA LEU A 114 -12.07 9.34 4.60
C LEU A 114 -13.19 8.86 3.66
N SER A 115 -13.77 9.74 2.86
CA SER A 115 -14.85 9.38 1.92
C SER A 115 -14.35 8.45 0.82
N GLN A 116 -13.13 8.66 0.31
CA GLN A 116 -12.48 7.76 -0.64
C GLN A 116 -12.21 6.38 -0.03
N ALA A 117 -11.70 6.31 1.20
CA ALA A 117 -11.46 5.05 1.89
C ALA A 117 -12.75 4.24 2.08
N LEU A 118 -13.85 4.90 2.46
CA LEU A 118 -15.17 4.28 2.56
C LEU A 118 -15.66 3.76 1.19
N ARG A 119 -15.45 4.54 0.11
CA ARG A 119 -15.83 4.13 -1.25
C ARG A 119 -15.03 2.91 -1.73
N ILE A 120 -13.73 2.85 -1.44
CA ILE A 120 -12.88 1.69 -1.77
C ILE A 120 -13.41 0.47 -1.04
N LYS A 121 -13.66 0.58 0.27
CA LYS A 121 -14.19 -0.54 1.08
C LYS A 121 -15.53 -1.07 0.57
N GLU A 122 -16.41 -0.19 0.14
CA GLU A 122 -17.70 -0.56 -0.47
C GLU A 122 -17.50 -1.29 -1.83
N LEU A 123 -16.59 -0.80 -2.68
CA LEU A 123 -16.27 -1.46 -3.94
C LEU A 123 -15.62 -2.83 -3.73
N GLU A 124 -14.75 -2.98 -2.74
CA GLU A 124 -14.17 -4.26 -2.36
C GLU A 124 -15.24 -5.25 -1.91
N LYS A 125 -16.22 -4.80 -1.11
CA LYS A 125 -17.36 -5.61 -0.72
C LYS A 125 -18.22 -6.04 -1.91
N GLN A 126 -18.56 -5.11 -2.80
CA GLN A 126 -19.31 -5.42 -4.03
C GLN A 126 -18.55 -6.36 -4.97
N LEU A 127 -17.22 -6.28 -5.01
CA LEU A 127 -16.39 -7.18 -5.78
C LEU A 127 -16.37 -8.59 -5.15
N GLN A 128 -16.27 -8.68 -3.82
CA GLN A 128 -16.36 -9.96 -3.10
C GLN A 128 -17.73 -10.64 -3.30
N ASP A 129 -18.80 -9.87 -3.35
CA ASP A 129 -20.15 -10.40 -3.64
C ASP A 129 -20.30 -10.89 -5.09
N LYS A 130 -19.46 -10.41 -6.01
CA LYS A 130 -19.44 -10.83 -7.42
C LYS A 130 -18.43 -11.93 -7.73
N THR A 131 -17.48 -12.20 -6.85
CA THR A 131 -16.50 -13.27 -7.06
C THR A 131 -17.12 -14.62 -6.76
N ILE A 132 -17.03 -15.52 -7.73
CA ILE A 132 -17.43 -16.92 -7.56
C ILE A 132 -16.46 -17.58 -6.57
N ARG A 133 -17.00 -18.04 -5.43
CA ARG A 133 -16.26 -18.82 -4.44
C ARG A 133 -16.14 -20.28 -4.87
N ALA A 134 -15.10 -20.96 -4.42
CA ALA A 134 -14.86 -22.36 -4.74
C ALA A 134 -16.00 -23.27 -4.27
N SER A 135 -16.51 -23.06 -3.06
CA SER A 135 -17.66 -23.81 -2.55
C SER A 135 -18.93 -23.59 -3.37
N THR A 136 -19.19 -22.35 -3.81
CA THR A 136 -20.32 -22.03 -4.69
C THR A 136 -20.17 -22.68 -6.07
N LEU A 137 -18.96 -22.65 -6.64
CA LEU A 137 -18.68 -23.30 -7.92
C LEU A 137 -18.82 -24.82 -7.81
N ALA A 138 -18.25 -25.42 -6.78
CA ALA A 138 -18.33 -26.86 -6.52
C ALA A 138 -19.78 -27.29 -6.32
N GLN A 139 -20.60 -26.52 -5.60
CA GLN A 139 -22.02 -26.78 -5.44
C GLN A 139 -22.78 -26.72 -6.77
N ARG A 140 -22.59 -25.64 -7.54
CA ARG A 140 -23.29 -25.44 -8.83
C ARG A 140 -22.92 -26.49 -9.86
N LEU A 141 -21.67 -26.91 -9.86
CA LEU A 141 -21.18 -27.95 -10.74
C LEU A 141 -21.37 -29.35 -10.14
N GLU A 142 -21.93 -29.52 -8.95
CA GLU A 142 -22.14 -30.82 -8.30
C GLU A 142 -20.82 -31.63 -8.19
N LEU A 143 -19.78 -31.01 -7.63
CA LEU A 143 -18.43 -31.56 -7.54
C LEU A 143 -18.07 -32.12 -6.15
N SER A 144 -18.87 -31.85 -5.12
CA SER A 144 -18.52 -32.14 -3.73
C SER A 144 -18.25 -33.62 -3.43
N SER A 145 -18.84 -34.54 -4.20
CA SER A 145 -18.61 -35.99 -4.04
C SER A 145 -17.42 -36.53 -4.85
N LEU A 146 -16.81 -35.70 -5.71
CA LEU A 146 -15.77 -36.16 -6.64
C LEU A 146 -14.35 -36.04 -6.07
N SER A 147 -14.10 -35.09 -5.18
CA SER A 147 -12.78 -34.89 -4.56
C SER A 147 -12.37 -36.08 -3.69
N ASP A 148 -13.30 -36.61 -2.89
CA ASP A 148 -13.06 -37.76 -2.02
C ASP A 148 -12.66 -39.03 -2.78
N ASN A 149 -13.17 -39.19 -4.01
CA ASN A 149 -12.88 -40.35 -4.84
C ASN A 149 -11.39 -40.45 -5.20
N ALA A 150 -10.71 -39.34 -5.47
CA ALA A 150 -9.29 -39.39 -5.90
C ALA A 150 -8.36 -39.96 -4.81
N VAL A 151 -8.67 -39.69 -3.54
CA VAL A 151 -7.92 -40.28 -2.40
C VAL A 151 -8.26 -41.75 -2.23
N ALA A 152 -9.54 -42.09 -2.31
CA ALA A 152 -10.02 -43.47 -2.19
C ALA A 152 -9.47 -44.38 -3.31
N ASP A 153 -9.50 -43.92 -4.56
CA ASP A 153 -8.98 -44.61 -5.73
C ASP A 153 -7.49 -44.93 -5.59
N ALA A 154 -6.70 -43.93 -5.19
CA ALA A 154 -5.27 -44.12 -5.00
C ALA A 154 -4.98 -45.11 -3.87
N ASN A 155 -5.73 -45.06 -2.77
CA ASN A 155 -5.56 -46.00 -1.67
C ASN A 155 -5.95 -47.42 -2.09
N LEU A 156 -7.02 -47.58 -2.88
CA LEU A 156 -7.45 -48.86 -3.42
C LEU A 156 -6.36 -49.45 -4.33
N ALA A 157 -5.86 -48.68 -5.29
CA ALA A 157 -4.79 -49.11 -6.19
C ALA A 157 -3.48 -49.42 -5.46
N LEU A 158 -3.17 -48.69 -4.38
CA LEU A 158 -2.02 -49.01 -3.52
C LEU A 158 -2.22 -50.34 -2.80
N SER A 159 -3.36 -50.53 -2.13
CA SER A 159 -3.63 -51.75 -1.38
C SER A 159 -3.70 -52.98 -2.27
N GLU A 160 -4.29 -52.84 -3.46
CA GLU A 160 -4.38 -53.94 -4.40
C GLU A 160 -2.99 -54.33 -4.90
N GLY A 161 -2.20 -53.36 -5.37
CA GLY A 161 -0.86 -53.65 -5.89
C GLY A 161 0.10 -54.26 -4.85
N LEU A 162 -0.05 -53.93 -3.56
CA LEU A 162 0.70 -54.58 -2.47
C LEU A 162 0.31 -56.06 -2.27
N ASN A 163 -0.93 -56.43 -2.57
CA ASN A 163 -1.44 -57.81 -2.46
C ASN A 163 -1.20 -58.65 -3.72
N GLN A 164 -0.77 -58.02 -4.82
CA GLN A 164 -0.48 -58.69 -6.09
C GLN A 164 0.88 -59.41 -6.07
N CYS A 165 1.09 -60.28 -7.06
CA CYS A 165 2.30 -61.09 -7.16
C CYS A 165 3.58 -60.27 -7.47
N ALA A 166 4.76 -60.84 -7.23
CA ALA A 166 6.05 -60.18 -7.47
C ALA A 166 6.20 -59.69 -8.93
N ARG A 167 5.68 -60.44 -9.92
CA ARG A 167 5.71 -60.04 -11.34
C ARG A 167 4.94 -58.74 -11.59
N TYR A 168 3.81 -58.54 -10.92
CA TYR A 168 3.00 -57.32 -11.02
C TYR A 168 3.79 -56.12 -10.48
N GLN A 169 4.40 -56.27 -9.30
CA GLN A 169 5.19 -55.20 -8.67
C GLN A 169 6.49 -54.92 -9.43
N ALA A 170 7.15 -55.94 -9.97
CA ALA A 170 8.34 -55.81 -10.82
C ALA A 170 8.04 -55.00 -12.08
N ARG A 171 6.82 -55.08 -12.64
CA ARG A 171 6.41 -54.24 -13.77
C ARG A 171 6.31 -52.77 -13.40
N ALA A 172 5.72 -52.45 -12.25
CA ALA A 172 5.72 -51.08 -11.73
C ALA A 172 7.14 -50.57 -11.46
N LYS A 173 8.02 -51.42 -10.90
CA LYS A 173 9.45 -51.13 -10.68
C LYS A 173 10.15 -50.80 -11.99
N HIS A 174 9.97 -51.63 -13.02
CA HIS A 174 10.58 -51.47 -14.33
C HIS A 174 10.25 -50.10 -14.95
N ILE A 175 8.97 -49.67 -14.86
CA ILE A 175 8.56 -48.35 -15.34
C ILE A 175 9.25 -47.23 -14.55
N ALA A 176 9.33 -47.34 -13.23
CA ALA A 176 9.98 -46.34 -12.38
C ALA A 176 11.50 -46.25 -12.62
N GLU A 177 12.14 -47.35 -13.01
CA GLU A 177 13.57 -47.44 -13.30
C GLU A 177 13.93 -47.10 -14.75
N ALA A 178 12.95 -46.96 -15.64
CA ALA A 178 13.17 -46.59 -17.03
C ALA A 178 13.81 -45.19 -17.15
N GLU A 179 14.65 -45.01 -18.17
CA GLU A 179 15.35 -43.75 -18.40
C GLU A 179 14.38 -42.61 -18.69
N GLU A 180 13.35 -42.87 -19.49
CA GLU A 180 12.31 -41.92 -19.87
C GLU A 180 11.55 -41.40 -18.63
N PHE A 181 11.24 -42.30 -17.70
CA PHE A 181 10.59 -41.92 -16.44
C PHE A 181 11.51 -41.06 -15.57
N ARG A 182 12.77 -41.47 -15.40
CA ARG A 182 13.75 -40.70 -14.62
C ARG A 182 13.99 -39.32 -15.23
N ASP A 183 14.20 -39.24 -16.54
CA ASP A 183 14.44 -38.01 -17.27
C ASP A 183 13.24 -37.06 -17.17
N TRP A 184 12.03 -37.58 -17.38
CA TRP A 184 10.82 -36.81 -17.17
C TRP A 184 10.72 -36.28 -15.75
N PHE A 185 11.00 -37.12 -14.75
CA PHE A 185 10.89 -36.76 -13.33
C PHE A 185 11.88 -35.67 -12.93
N VAL A 186 13.16 -35.81 -13.29
CA VAL A 186 14.22 -34.85 -12.91
C VAL A 186 14.25 -33.59 -13.78
N TYR A 187 13.59 -33.59 -14.95
CA TYR A 187 13.58 -32.46 -15.85
C TYR A 187 13.08 -31.18 -15.16
N LYS A 188 13.83 -30.08 -15.31
CA LYS A 188 13.58 -28.83 -14.57
C LYS A 188 12.39 -28.01 -15.10
N GLY A 189 11.87 -28.35 -16.28
CA GLY A 189 10.69 -27.71 -16.86
C GLY A 189 9.42 -28.53 -16.72
N SER A 190 8.33 -27.99 -17.25
CA SER A 190 7.07 -28.69 -17.44
C SER A 190 7.21 -29.73 -18.56
N LYS A 191 6.68 -30.94 -18.36
CA LYS A 191 6.82 -32.04 -19.34
C LYS A 191 5.72 -33.08 -19.17
N ILE A 192 5.38 -33.74 -20.27
CA ILE A 192 4.41 -34.84 -20.31
C ILE A 192 5.16 -36.14 -20.60
N LEU A 193 4.87 -37.17 -19.82
CA LEU A 193 5.27 -38.55 -20.10
C LEU A 193 4.02 -39.39 -20.28
N CYS A 194 3.98 -40.12 -21.39
CA CYS A 194 2.98 -41.15 -21.67
C CYS A 194 3.61 -42.53 -21.45
N VAL A 195 2.92 -43.42 -20.73
CA VAL A 195 3.38 -44.79 -20.47
C VAL A 195 2.37 -45.77 -21.06
N ASP A 196 2.80 -46.58 -22.02
CA ASP A 196 2.04 -47.72 -22.51
C ASP A 196 2.39 -48.93 -21.64
N GLY A 197 1.50 -49.27 -20.70
CA GLY A 197 1.72 -50.33 -19.71
C GLY A 197 1.81 -51.72 -20.31
N ASN A 198 1.20 -51.92 -21.48
CA ASN A 198 1.24 -53.16 -22.28
C ASN A 198 0.87 -54.42 -21.48
N SER A 199 -0.01 -54.26 -20.48
CA SER A 199 -0.66 -55.37 -19.77
C SER A 199 -2.08 -55.58 -20.29
N ASP A 200 -2.78 -56.54 -19.69
CA ASP A 200 -4.22 -56.63 -19.85
C ASP A 200 -4.91 -55.34 -19.38
N GLN A 201 -6.05 -55.01 -20.00
CA GLN A 201 -6.84 -53.83 -19.67
C GLN A 201 -7.59 -54.06 -18.35
N ASP A 202 -6.87 -53.92 -17.25
CA ASP A 202 -7.39 -54.03 -15.89
C ASP A 202 -7.49 -52.66 -15.22
N SER A 203 -8.56 -52.44 -14.44
CA SER A 203 -8.78 -51.19 -13.72
C SER A 203 -7.79 -50.94 -12.59
N LEU A 204 -7.13 -51.99 -12.10
CA LEU A 204 -6.10 -51.98 -11.05
C LEU A 204 -4.82 -52.62 -11.61
N SER A 205 -4.25 -51.98 -12.64
CA SER A 205 -3.03 -52.41 -13.35
C SER A 205 -1.73 -52.06 -12.59
N PRO A 206 -0.57 -52.63 -12.98
CA PRO A 206 0.73 -52.22 -12.43
C PRO A 206 1.02 -50.72 -12.55
N THR A 207 0.50 -50.05 -13.60
CA THR A 207 0.59 -48.60 -13.75
C THR A 207 -0.24 -47.86 -12.70
N ALA A 208 -1.42 -48.38 -12.34
CA ALA A 208 -2.23 -47.82 -11.25
C ALA A 208 -1.54 -47.96 -9.89
N PHE A 209 -0.87 -49.08 -9.63
CA PHE A 209 -0.04 -49.23 -8.43
C PHE A 209 1.10 -48.20 -8.40
N LEU A 210 1.82 -48.02 -9.52
CA LEU A 210 2.86 -47.00 -9.64
C LEU A 210 2.30 -45.57 -9.44
N ALA A 211 1.14 -45.25 -10.03
CA ALA A 211 0.45 -43.97 -9.86
C ALA A 211 0.25 -43.64 -8.37
N SER A 212 -0.21 -44.62 -7.60
CA SER A 212 -0.44 -44.49 -6.17
C SER A 212 0.84 -44.34 -5.37
N LEU A 213 1.91 -45.08 -5.71
CA LEU A 213 3.22 -44.90 -5.09
C LEU A 213 3.78 -43.50 -5.36
N VAL A 214 3.68 -43.01 -6.60
CA VAL A 214 4.11 -41.65 -6.96
C VAL A 214 3.30 -40.62 -6.17
N LYS A 215 1.98 -40.76 -6.10
CA LYS A 215 1.13 -39.86 -5.30
C LYS A 215 1.54 -39.88 -3.83
N GLN A 216 1.66 -41.06 -3.21
CA GLN A 216 2.02 -41.18 -1.79
C GLN A 216 3.37 -40.52 -1.49
N ASN A 217 4.39 -40.78 -2.30
CA ASN A 217 5.74 -40.26 -2.12
C ASN A 217 5.87 -38.76 -2.41
N MET A 218 5.07 -38.22 -3.32
CA MET A 218 5.08 -36.79 -3.62
C MET A 218 4.25 -35.99 -2.60
N SER A 219 3.11 -36.54 -2.15
CA SER A 219 2.27 -35.90 -1.14
C SER A 219 2.93 -35.82 0.24
N SER A 220 3.87 -36.71 0.56
CA SER A 220 4.63 -36.65 1.82
C SER A 220 5.61 -35.47 1.88
N GLN A 221 5.93 -34.82 0.75
CA GLN A 221 6.83 -33.67 0.68
C GLN A 221 6.16 -32.36 1.12
N ALA A 222 5.91 -32.21 2.43
CA ALA A 222 5.61 -30.97 3.16
C ALA A 222 5.03 -29.80 2.33
N ASN A 223 3.88 -30.02 1.67
CA ASN A 223 3.11 -29.04 0.90
C ASN A 223 3.85 -28.35 -0.27
N LYS A 224 4.91 -28.95 -0.80
CA LYS A 224 5.69 -28.35 -1.91
C LYS A 224 5.17 -28.75 -3.29
N ILE A 225 4.59 -29.95 -3.40
CA ILE A 225 4.11 -30.52 -4.66
C ILE A 225 2.63 -30.85 -4.51
N LEU A 226 1.81 -30.27 -5.39
CA LEU A 226 0.40 -30.63 -5.50
C LEU A 226 0.26 -31.80 -6.46
N VAL A 227 -0.37 -32.89 -6.03
CA VAL A 227 -0.62 -34.08 -6.88
C VAL A 227 -2.12 -34.19 -7.14
N LEU A 228 -2.51 -34.29 -8.41
CA LEU A 228 -3.88 -34.39 -8.88
C LEU A 228 -4.05 -35.70 -9.66
N PRO A 229 -4.31 -36.83 -8.98
CA PRO A 229 -4.51 -38.11 -9.65
C PRO A 229 -5.94 -38.31 -10.15
N PHE A 230 -6.11 -39.06 -11.23
CA PHE A 230 -7.39 -39.56 -11.70
C PHE A 230 -7.22 -40.96 -12.31
N PHE A 231 -8.03 -41.92 -11.87
CA PHE A 231 -7.94 -43.33 -12.27
C PHE A 231 -9.09 -43.70 -13.21
N CYS A 232 -8.89 -43.55 -14.53
CA CYS A 232 -9.94 -43.78 -15.53
C CYS A 232 -10.56 -45.18 -15.45
N GLY A 233 -9.77 -46.20 -15.13
CA GLY A 233 -10.22 -47.59 -15.00
C GLY A 233 -11.22 -47.82 -13.85
N LEU A 234 -11.22 -46.97 -12.83
CA LEU A 234 -12.19 -47.02 -11.72
C LEU A 234 -13.45 -46.18 -11.99
N HIS A 235 -13.42 -45.35 -13.04
CA HIS A 235 -14.49 -44.43 -13.43
C HIS A 235 -15.02 -44.73 -14.83
N THR A 236 -15.32 -46.00 -15.11
CA THR A 236 -15.86 -46.46 -16.41
C THR A 236 -17.38 -46.35 -16.51
N ASN A 237 -18.05 -46.40 -15.36
CA ASN A 237 -19.50 -46.26 -15.26
C ASN A 237 -19.88 -44.79 -15.31
N ALA A 238 -21.08 -44.51 -15.80
CA ALA A 238 -21.60 -43.16 -15.75
C ALA A 238 -22.03 -42.81 -14.32
N VAL A 239 -21.73 -41.58 -13.91
CA VAL A 239 -22.21 -40.98 -12.68
C VAL A 239 -23.49 -40.23 -13.01
N GLU A 240 -24.58 -40.65 -12.38
CA GLU A 240 -25.85 -39.93 -12.47
C GLU A 240 -25.81 -38.72 -11.54
N LEU A 241 -26.04 -37.56 -12.12
CA LEU A 241 -26.28 -36.30 -11.42
C LEU A 241 -27.71 -35.86 -11.66
N ASP A 242 -28.20 -34.90 -10.88
CA ASP A 242 -29.61 -34.49 -10.87
C ASP A 242 -30.15 -34.17 -12.28
N LYS A 243 -29.30 -33.60 -13.14
CA LYS A 243 -29.66 -33.17 -14.50
C LYS A 243 -28.92 -33.90 -15.61
N HIS A 244 -27.85 -34.63 -15.30
CA HIS A 244 -26.90 -35.11 -16.30
C HIS A 244 -26.29 -36.46 -15.93
N THR A 245 -26.12 -37.31 -16.93
CA THR A 245 -25.31 -38.53 -16.82
C THR A 245 -23.90 -38.22 -17.31
N ILE A 246 -22.90 -38.33 -16.44
CA ILE A 246 -21.52 -37.92 -16.73
C ILE A 246 -20.60 -39.14 -16.79
N SER A 247 -19.75 -39.23 -17.82
CA SER A 247 -18.78 -40.32 -17.96
C SER A 247 -17.56 -39.89 -18.78
N GLY A 248 -16.48 -40.67 -18.70
CA GLY A 248 -15.37 -40.50 -19.64
C GLY A 248 -14.56 -39.21 -19.43
N PRO A 249 -14.07 -38.58 -20.50
CA PRO A 249 -13.17 -37.42 -20.42
C PRO A 249 -13.73 -36.21 -19.66
N ILE A 250 -15.05 -35.98 -19.70
CA ILE A 250 -15.66 -34.89 -18.95
C ILE A 250 -15.64 -35.15 -17.43
N LEU A 251 -15.79 -36.41 -17.01
CA LEU A 251 -15.68 -36.80 -15.61
C LEU A 251 -14.25 -36.56 -15.08
N LEU A 252 -13.24 -36.90 -15.88
CA LEU A 252 -11.84 -36.59 -15.58
C LEU A 252 -11.63 -35.10 -15.33
N LEU A 253 -12.08 -34.23 -16.25
CA LEU A 253 -11.91 -32.78 -16.10
C LEU A 253 -12.62 -32.24 -14.85
N ARG A 254 -13.84 -32.72 -14.58
CA ARG A 254 -14.60 -32.36 -13.40
C ARG A 254 -13.91 -32.78 -12.12
N ASN A 255 -13.35 -33.99 -12.08
CA ASN A 255 -12.64 -34.51 -10.92
C ASN A 255 -11.34 -33.70 -10.65
N LEU A 256 -10.57 -33.40 -11.68
CA LEU A 256 -9.37 -32.54 -11.53
C LEU A 256 -9.73 -31.15 -10.99
N ILE A 257 -10.82 -30.54 -11.46
CA ILE A 257 -11.29 -29.26 -10.92
C ILE A 257 -11.77 -29.43 -9.47
N ALA A 258 -12.54 -30.48 -9.17
CA ALA A 258 -13.02 -30.75 -7.81
C ALA A 258 -11.87 -30.82 -6.80
N GLN A 259 -10.81 -31.59 -7.12
CA GLN A 259 -9.61 -31.68 -6.29
C GLN A 259 -8.92 -30.33 -6.06
N ILE A 260 -8.91 -29.45 -7.08
CA ILE A 260 -8.34 -28.10 -6.94
C ILE A 260 -9.22 -27.19 -6.07
N LEU A 261 -10.54 -27.28 -6.22
CA LEU A 261 -11.50 -26.47 -5.45
C LEU A 261 -11.55 -26.86 -3.97
N ASP A 262 -11.12 -28.08 -3.63
CA ASP A 262 -11.07 -28.58 -2.25
C ASP A 262 -9.80 -28.13 -1.49
N LEU A 263 -8.88 -27.41 -2.14
CA LEU A 263 -7.69 -26.88 -1.50
C LEU A 263 -8.04 -25.74 -0.52
N GLU A 264 -7.56 -25.83 0.74
CA GLU A 264 -7.88 -24.89 1.82
C GLU A 264 -7.70 -23.39 1.48
N ASN A 265 -6.76 -23.06 0.59
CA ASN A 265 -6.40 -21.68 0.25
C ASN A 265 -6.85 -21.22 -1.14
N ILE A 266 -7.75 -21.97 -1.81
CA ILE A 266 -8.15 -21.67 -3.19
C ILE A 266 -8.83 -20.30 -3.34
N ASP A 267 -9.71 -19.93 -2.40
CA ASP A 267 -10.43 -18.66 -2.42
C ASP A 267 -9.54 -17.49 -1.97
N ALA A 268 -8.71 -17.72 -0.94
CA ALA A 268 -7.77 -16.72 -0.44
C ALA A 268 -6.73 -16.32 -1.50
N GLY A 269 -6.29 -17.29 -2.30
CA GLY A 269 -5.36 -17.06 -3.42
C GLY A 269 -5.99 -16.38 -4.63
N LYS A 270 -7.29 -16.02 -4.61
CA LYS A 270 -8.01 -15.37 -5.71
C LYS A 270 -7.90 -16.17 -7.03
N HIS A 271 -7.82 -17.50 -6.94
CA HIS A 271 -7.57 -18.38 -8.08
C HIS A 271 -8.73 -18.42 -9.08
N LEU A 272 -9.94 -18.01 -8.67
CA LEU A 272 -11.18 -18.07 -9.46
C LEU A 272 -11.57 -16.74 -10.12
N GLN A 273 -10.74 -15.69 -10.03
CA GLN A 273 -11.08 -14.36 -10.57
C GLN A 273 -11.29 -14.31 -12.09
N PHE A 274 -10.82 -15.32 -12.81
CA PHE A 274 -11.00 -15.42 -14.26
C PHE A 274 -12.40 -15.91 -14.65
N LEU A 275 -13.14 -16.52 -13.72
CA LEU A 275 -14.48 -17.03 -13.97
C LEU A 275 -15.51 -15.91 -13.91
N ASN A 276 -16.42 -15.92 -14.87
CA ASN A 276 -17.64 -15.14 -14.83
C ASN A 276 -18.85 -16.08 -14.90
N GLU A 277 -20.04 -15.50 -14.74
CA GLU A 277 -21.29 -16.26 -14.75
C GLU A 277 -21.52 -17.03 -16.06
N ASP A 278 -21.13 -16.46 -17.21
CA ASP A 278 -21.26 -17.13 -18.50
C ASP A 278 -20.35 -18.37 -18.62
N HIS A 279 -19.12 -18.29 -18.07
CA HIS A 279 -18.23 -19.46 -17.99
C HIS A 279 -18.82 -20.55 -17.10
N VAL A 280 -19.39 -20.19 -15.95
CA VAL A 280 -20.01 -21.17 -15.04
C VAL A 280 -21.20 -21.84 -15.73
N ARG A 281 -22.07 -21.08 -16.38
CA ARG A 281 -23.21 -21.64 -17.14
C ARG A 281 -22.78 -22.58 -18.25
N ALA A 282 -21.71 -22.24 -18.98
CA ALA A 282 -21.17 -23.13 -20.00
C ALA A 282 -20.65 -24.45 -19.39
N MET A 283 -20.01 -24.39 -18.21
CA MET A 283 -19.58 -25.59 -17.48
C MET A 283 -20.76 -26.40 -16.92
N GLU A 284 -21.84 -25.76 -16.48
CA GLU A 284 -23.11 -26.42 -16.10
C GLU A 284 -23.69 -27.19 -17.29
N CYS A 285 -23.54 -26.68 -18.52
CA CYS A 285 -23.94 -27.34 -19.76
C CYS A 285 -22.92 -28.38 -20.29
N MET A 286 -21.93 -28.78 -19.49
CA MET A 286 -20.90 -29.76 -19.86
C MET A 286 -20.02 -29.37 -21.07
N ASP A 287 -19.84 -28.06 -21.31
CA ASP A 287 -18.96 -27.59 -22.38
C ASP A 287 -17.48 -27.85 -22.04
N VAL A 288 -16.88 -28.84 -22.71
CA VAL A 288 -15.48 -29.27 -22.52
C VAL A 288 -14.51 -28.11 -22.65
N ARG A 289 -14.73 -27.16 -23.57
CA ARG A 289 -13.82 -26.02 -23.77
C ARG A 289 -13.78 -25.10 -22.55
N SER A 290 -14.94 -24.87 -21.93
CA SER A 290 -15.05 -24.09 -20.70
C SER A 290 -14.35 -24.77 -19.52
N TYR A 291 -14.48 -26.10 -19.39
CA TYR A 291 -13.70 -26.88 -18.40
C TYR A 291 -12.19 -26.76 -18.64
N LEU A 292 -11.72 -26.93 -19.88
CA LEU A 292 -10.31 -26.81 -20.23
C LEU A 292 -9.77 -25.40 -19.94
N LYS A 293 -10.55 -24.35 -20.26
CA LYS A 293 -10.17 -22.97 -19.97
C LYS A 293 -10.10 -22.71 -18.46
N ALA A 294 -11.03 -23.27 -17.69
CA ALA A 294 -11.02 -23.17 -16.25
C ALA A 294 -9.80 -23.88 -15.65
N LEU A 295 -9.58 -25.13 -16.05
CA LEU A 295 -8.42 -25.91 -15.63
C LEU A 295 -7.10 -25.22 -15.99
N LYS A 296 -6.99 -24.62 -17.19
CA LYS A 296 -5.82 -23.83 -17.61
C LYS A 296 -5.49 -22.73 -16.61
N SER A 297 -6.50 -21.92 -16.31
CA SER A 297 -6.34 -20.73 -15.49
C SER A 297 -6.01 -21.10 -14.05
N LEU A 298 -6.64 -22.17 -13.55
CA LEU A 298 -6.32 -22.77 -12.25
C LEU A 298 -4.87 -23.28 -12.21
N LEU A 299 -4.45 -24.09 -13.17
CA LEU A 299 -3.09 -24.64 -13.20
C LEU A 299 -2.01 -23.56 -13.27
N ILE A 300 -2.17 -22.55 -14.13
CA ILE A 300 -1.24 -21.41 -14.23
C ILE A 300 -1.15 -20.66 -12.89
N SER A 301 -2.28 -20.54 -12.19
CA SER A 301 -2.33 -19.86 -10.91
C SER A 301 -1.71 -20.70 -9.78
N LEU A 302 -1.95 -22.02 -9.79
CA LEU A 302 -1.41 -22.97 -8.81
C LEU A 302 0.11 -23.12 -8.92
N VAL A 303 0.68 -23.21 -10.12
CA VAL A 303 2.14 -23.37 -10.27
C VAL A 303 2.93 -22.20 -9.67
N ARG A 304 2.32 -21.02 -9.49
CA ARG A 304 2.94 -19.88 -8.81
C ARG A 304 3.00 -20.02 -7.29
N ASN A 305 2.12 -20.84 -6.72
CA ASN A 305 1.98 -21.03 -5.27
C ASN A 305 2.59 -22.36 -4.79
N TYR A 306 2.79 -23.33 -5.69
CA TYR A 306 3.42 -24.62 -5.40
C TYR A 306 4.77 -24.73 -6.13
N ARG A 307 5.72 -25.52 -5.60
CA ARG A 307 6.99 -25.78 -6.32
C ARG A 307 6.77 -26.62 -7.58
N GLY A 308 5.73 -27.44 -7.57
CA GLY A 308 5.30 -28.21 -8.72
C GLY A 308 3.85 -28.66 -8.58
N VAL A 309 3.19 -28.83 -9.72
CA VAL A 309 1.90 -29.50 -9.84
C VAL A 309 2.13 -30.75 -10.67
N LEU A 310 1.73 -31.91 -10.16
CA LEU A 310 1.80 -33.20 -10.83
C LEU A 310 0.37 -33.67 -11.12
N ILE A 311 0.02 -33.81 -12.39
CA ILE A 311 -1.23 -34.44 -12.82
C ILE A 311 -0.91 -35.89 -13.17
N ILE A 312 -1.67 -36.83 -12.61
CA ILE A 312 -1.58 -38.25 -12.94
C ILE A 312 -2.91 -38.68 -13.56
N ILE A 313 -2.88 -39.13 -14.81
CA ILE A 313 -4.04 -39.70 -15.51
C ILE A 313 -3.73 -41.16 -15.75
N GLU A 314 -4.35 -42.03 -14.96
CA GLU A 314 -4.11 -43.46 -15.00
C GLU A 314 -5.15 -44.21 -15.84
N SER A 315 -4.71 -45.22 -16.58
CA SER A 315 -5.52 -46.13 -17.40
C SER A 315 -6.39 -45.41 -18.44
N ILE A 316 -5.82 -44.44 -19.16
CA ILE A 316 -6.53 -43.60 -20.15
C ILE A 316 -7.12 -44.40 -21.31
N ASP A 317 -6.61 -45.60 -21.55
CA ASP A 317 -7.07 -46.53 -22.58
C ASP A 317 -8.52 -46.99 -22.37
N PHE A 318 -9.05 -46.95 -21.14
CA PHE A 318 -10.49 -47.15 -20.88
C PHE A 318 -11.38 -46.09 -21.56
N TYR A 319 -10.81 -44.92 -21.85
CA TYR A 319 -11.48 -43.86 -22.57
C TYR A 319 -11.11 -43.83 -24.06
N ASP A 320 -10.21 -44.67 -24.58
CA ASP A 320 -9.82 -44.78 -25.99
C ASP A 320 -10.92 -45.43 -26.86
N LYS A 321 -12.18 -45.01 -26.65
CA LYS A 321 -13.38 -45.42 -27.35
C LYS A 321 -13.74 -44.34 -28.37
N GLU A 322 -14.31 -44.74 -29.51
CA GLU A 322 -14.67 -43.82 -30.60
C GLU A 322 -15.49 -42.61 -30.12
N ARG A 323 -16.46 -42.85 -29.22
CA ARG A 323 -17.32 -41.81 -28.63
C ARG A 323 -16.60 -40.73 -27.82
N TYR A 324 -15.35 -40.94 -27.40
CA TYR A 324 -14.59 -40.03 -26.54
C TYR A 324 -13.35 -39.44 -27.23
N GLN A 325 -13.09 -39.83 -28.48
CA GLN A 325 -11.88 -39.43 -29.21
C GLN A 325 -11.75 -37.91 -29.36
N ALA A 326 -12.86 -37.21 -29.58
CA ALA A 326 -12.86 -35.77 -29.81
C ALA A 326 -12.45 -35.01 -28.56
N GLU A 327 -12.97 -35.41 -27.39
CA GLU A 327 -12.68 -34.82 -26.09
C GLU A 327 -11.28 -35.17 -25.63
N LEU A 328 -10.86 -36.43 -25.76
CA LEU A 328 -9.49 -36.85 -25.43
C LEU A 328 -8.45 -36.10 -26.26
N LYS A 329 -8.71 -35.92 -27.56
CA LYS A 329 -7.83 -35.13 -28.43
C LYS A 329 -7.75 -33.67 -27.97
N GLN A 330 -8.85 -33.10 -27.47
CA GLN A 330 -8.84 -31.75 -26.91
C GLN A 330 -8.04 -31.68 -25.60
N ILE A 331 -8.19 -32.67 -24.71
CA ILE A 331 -7.45 -32.76 -23.44
C ILE A 331 -5.95 -32.91 -23.71
N MET A 332 -5.53 -33.83 -24.57
CA MET A 332 -4.11 -34.03 -24.89
C MET A 332 -3.46 -32.78 -25.48
N LYS A 333 -4.13 -32.13 -26.44
CA LYS A 333 -3.67 -30.84 -26.98
C LYS A 333 -3.60 -29.77 -25.92
N PHE A 334 -4.61 -29.71 -25.04
CA PHE A 334 -4.63 -28.76 -23.93
C PHE A 334 -3.44 -28.97 -23.00
N LEU A 335 -3.18 -30.20 -22.55
CA LEU A 335 -2.08 -30.54 -21.66
C LEU A 335 -0.73 -30.19 -22.30
N ALA A 336 -0.53 -30.52 -23.57
CA ALA A 336 0.68 -30.16 -24.32
C ALA A 336 0.86 -28.63 -24.42
N ASN A 337 -0.22 -27.89 -24.68
CA ASN A 337 -0.16 -26.43 -24.75
C ASN A 337 0.16 -25.81 -23.39
N VAL A 338 -0.53 -26.19 -22.33
CA VAL A 338 -0.31 -25.59 -21.00
C VAL A 338 1.06 -25.92 -20.42
N THR A 339 1.60 -27.11 -20.67
CA THR A 339 2.97 -27.46 -20.26
C THR A 339 4.01 -26.62 -21.00
N ASN A 340 3.80 -26.30 -22.28
CA ASN A 340 4.69 -25.41 -23.04
C ASN A 340 4.57 -23.93 -22.65
N GLU A 341 3.39 -23.48 -22.19
CA GLU A 341 3.14 -22.09 -21.81
C GLU A 341 3.72 -21.73 -20.44
N ILE A 342 3.83 -22.68 -19.50
CA ILE A 342 4.31 -22.42 -18.14
C ILE A 342 5.84 -22.25 -18.15
N PRO A 343 6.39 -21.05 -17.88
CA PRO A 343 7.82 -20.84 -17.88
C PRO A 343 8.46 -21.58 -16.69
N SER A 344 9.64 -22.18 -16.89
CA SER A 344 10.32 -22.97 -15.85
C SER A 344 10.69 -22.20 -14.57
N ARG A 345 10.58 -20.85 -14.59
CA ARG A 345 10.84 -19.97 -13.45
C ARG A 345 9.61 -19.77 -12.55
N GLU A 346 8.40 -19.94 -13.08
CA GLU A 346 7.15 -19.69 -12.34
C GLU A 346 6.67 -20.91 -11.54
N GLY A 347 7.18 -22.09 -11.85
CA GLY A 347 6.78 -23.36 -11.28
C GLY A 347 6.94 -24.48 -12.32
N ARG A 348 6.49 -25.69 -12.00
CA ARG A 348 6.59 -26.84 -12.91
C ARG A 348 5.26 -27.58 -12.97
N LEU A 349 4.77 -27.83 -14.18
CA LEU A 349 3.65 -28.73 -14.41
C LEU A 349 4.18 -30.04 -14.99
N LYS A 350 4.10 -31.11 -14.20
CA LYS A 350 4.40 -32.47 -14.65
C LYS A 350 3.09 -33.18 -14.93
N VAL A 351 3.02 -33.87 -16.06
CA VAL A 351 1.86 -34.68 -16.41
C VAL A 351 2.34 -36.09 -16.70
N LEU A 352 1.79 -37.05 -15.98
CA LEU A 352 2.00 -38.47 -16.19
C LEU A 352 0.69 -39.06 -16.69
N ILE A 353 0.70 -39.59 -17.91
CA ILE A 353 -0.46 -40.23 -18.52
C ILE A 353 -0.10 -41.68 -18.77
N MET A 354 -0.90 -42.61 -18.27
CA MET A 354 -0.60 -44.03 -18.35
C MET A 354 -1.79 -44.77 -18.92
N ALA A 355 -1.50 -45.79 -19.73
CA ALA A 355 -2.45 -46.78 -20.18
C ALA A 355 -2.14 -48.10 -19.48
N SER A 356 -3.19 -48.83 -19.08
CA SER A 356 -3.02 -50.19 -18.56
C SER A 356 -2.49 -51.12 -19.66
N SER A 357 -3.11 -51.04 -20.84
CA SER A 357 -2.70 -51.74 -22.06
C SER A 357 -1.91 -50.83 -23.01
N GLN A 358 -2.19 -50.88 -24.32
CA GLN A 358 -1.62 -49.95 -25.31
C GLN A 358 -2.66 -48.90 -25.70
N SER A 359 -2.29 -47.62 -25.68
CA SER A 359 -3.12 -46.55 -26.19
C SER A 359 -2.69 -46.11 -27.59
N LYS A 360 -3.60 -46.20 -28.57
CA LYS A 360 -3.34 -45.69 -29.92
C LYS A 360 -3.23 -44.16 -29.95
N MET A 361 -3.62 -43.51 -28.86
CA MET A 361 -3.62 -42.07 -28.69
C MET A 361 -2.21 -41.50 -28.61
N PHE A 362 -1.30 -42.11 -27.86
CA PHE A 362 -0.02 -41.48 -27.50
C PHE A 362 0.83 -41.14 -28.73
N ARG A 363 0.90 -42.05 -29.69
CA ARG A 363 1.67 -41.87 -30.93
C ARG A 363 1.09 -40.83 -31.89
N ARG A 364 -0.10 -40.28 -31.62
CA ARG A 364 -0.75 -39.25 -32.45
C ARG A 364 -0.43 -37.82 -32.02
N PHE A 365 0.24 -37.62 -30.88
CA PHE A 365 0.55 -36.30 -30.35
C PHE A 365 2.06 -36.07 -30.36
N SER A 366 2.47 -34.91 -30.86
CA SER A 366 3.85 -34.44 -30.75
C SER A 366 4.07 -33.72 -29.42
N GLY A 367 5.33 -33.67 -28.96
CA GLY A 367 5.70 -32.95 -27.73
C GLY A 367 5.41 -33.72 -26.44
N VAL A 368 5.23 -35.04 -26.53
CA VAL A 368 5.16 -35.95 -25.39
C VAL A 368 6.28 -36.97 -25.51
N ASP A 369 6.85 -37.38 -24.37
CA ASP A 369 7.70 -38.56 -24.34
C ASP A 369 6.80 -39.80 -24.19
N ILE A 370 7.23 -40.92 -24.76
CA ILE A 370 6.52 -42.20 -24.68
C ILE A 370 7.47 -43.25 -24.13
N LEU A 371 7.02 -43.98 -23.11
CA LEU A 371 7.67 -45.16 -22.56
C LEU A 371 6.80 -46.36 -22.91
N ASP A 372 7.31 -47.22 -23.79
CA ASP A 372 6.66 -48.48 -24.16
C ASP A 372 7.18 -49.60 -23.24
N VAL A 373 6.30 -50.17 -22.41
CA VAL A 373 6.66 -51.29 -21.53
C VAL A 373 6.67 -52.60 -22.34
N PRO A 374 7.72 -53.44 -22.24
CA PRO A 374 7.74 -54.72 -22.96
C PRO A 374 6.65 -55.68 -22.46
N GLU A 375 6.17 -56.57 -23.33
CA GLU A 375 5.14 -57.57 -22.96
C GLU A 375 5.65 -58.48 -21.82
N GLU A 376 6.91 -58.89 -21.95
CA GLU A 376 7.62 -59.72 -20.99
C GLU A 376 8.69 -58.91 -20.25
N ILE A 377 8.71 -59.05 -18.93
CA ILE A 377 9.72 -58.45 -18.05
C ILE A 377 10.34 -59.62 -17.28
N GLU A 378 11.66 -59.74 -17.37
CA GLU A 378 12.42 -60.71 -16.57
C GLU A 378 12.27 -60.33 -15.09
N CYS A 379 11.76 -61.26 -14.29
CA CYS A 379 11.46 -61.02 -12.88
C CYS A 379 12.47 -61.83 -12.05
N ASP A 380 13.52 -61.17 -11.56
CA ASP A 380 14.61 -61.81 -10.80
C ASP A 380 14.21 -62.27 -9.38
N GLY A 381 12.93 -62.36 -9.07
CA GLY A 381 12.40 -62.97 -7.85
C GLY A 381 12.53 -62.13 -6.56
N GLU A 382 13.17 -60.96 -6.58
CA GLU A 382 13.20 -60.07 -5.42
C GLU A 382 11.88 -59.29 -5.31
N ALA A 383 11.13 -59.54 -4.23
CA ALA A 383 9.93 -58.80 -3.89
C ALA A 383 10.24 -57.31 -3.66
N TYR A 384 9.26 -56.44 -3.89
CA TYR A 384 9.41 -54.99 -3.79
C TYR A 384 9.75 -54.58 -2.35
N GLU A 385 11.01 -54.25 -2.05
CA GLU A 385 11.38 -53.58 -0.79
C GLU A 385 11.03 -52.08 -0.89
N SER A 386 10.30 -51.56 0.09
CA SER A 386 9.82 -50.17 0.12
C SER A 386 10.96 -49.14 0.02
N PHE A 387 10.83 -48.16 -0.88
CA PHE A 387 11.71 -46.99 -1.01
C PHE A 387 11.49 -45.92 0.06
#